data_AF-A0A1W9STQ2-F1
#
_entry.id   AF-A0A1W9STQ2-F1
#
_cell.length_a   1.000
_cell.length_b   1.000
_cell.length_c   1.000
_cell.angle_alpha   90.00
_cell.angle_beta   90.00
_cell.angle_gamma   90.00
#
_symmetry.space_group_name_H-M   'P 1'
#
loop_
_entity.id
_entity.type
_entity.pdbx_description
1 polymer ?
#
loop_
_entity_poly.entity_id
_entity_poly.type
_entity_poly.pdbx_seq_one_letter_code
_entity_poly.pdbx_strand_id
1 'polypeptide(L)'
;MIDKLRDKLEMKSYYNSKLYYELGDYKAAIIALKNAIKDFPDTKFREEILFYIFESSFLYAKNSIIKKKKERYIKALDEYYVFIDEFDSSKFLKKAEKNFDVAVKKIESY
;
A
#
# COMPACT_ATOMS: atom_id res chain seq x y z
N MET A 1 12.73 1.20 28.37
CA MET A 1 12.58 2.68 28.20
C MET A 1 12.75 3.08 26.74
N ILE A 2 13.67 2.45 26.00
CA ILE A 2 13.88 2.62 24.55
C ILE A 2 12.67 2.17 23.73
N ASP A 3 12.04 1.06 24.09
CA ASP A 3 10.91 0.47 23.34
C ASP A 3 9.71 1.42 23.24
N LYS A 4 9.39 2.13 24.32
CA LYS A 4 8.30 3.12 24.33
C LYS A 4 8.55 4.31 23.42
N LEU A 5 9.81 4.71 23.20
CA LEU A 5 10.12 5.78 22.24
C LEU A 5 10.05 5.24 20.81
N ARG A 6 10.53 4.03 20.58
CA ARG A 6 10.43 3.36 19.28
C ARG A 6 8.98 3.17 18.85
N ASP A 7 8.13 2.68 19.74
CA ASP A 7 6.68 2.53 19.52
C ASP A 7 6.03 3.85 19.08
N LYS A 8 6.43 4.97 19.69
CA LYS A 8 5.92 6.31 19.33
C LYS A 8 6.41 6.75 17.96
N LEU A 9 7.66 6.45 17.60
CA LEU A 9 8.21 6.77 16.29
C LEU A 9 7.55 5.93 15.19
N GLU A 10 7.37 4.64 15.42
CA GLU A 10 6.64 3.72 14.53
C GLU A 10 5.23 4.23 14.27
N MET A 11 4.49 4.50 15.35
CA MET A 11 3.12 4.99 15.30
C MET A 11 3.03 6.33 14.55
N LYS A 12 3.95 7.26 14.82
CA LYS A 12 4.01 8.55 14.11
C LYS A 12 4.30 8.35 12.62
N SER A 13 5.26 7.48 12.28
CA SER A 13 5.62 7.19 10.90
C SER A 13 4.44 6.60 10.13
N TYR A 14 3.75 5.62 10.73
CA TYR A 14 2.54 5.03 10.19
C TYR A 14 1.44 6.07 9.95
N TYR A 15 1.05 6.85 10.97
CA TYR A 15 -0.03 7.82 10.80
C TYR A 15 0.30 8.92 9.80
N ASN A 16 1.53 9.42 9.78
CA ASN A 16 1.96 10.40 8.78
C ASN A 16 1.88 9.84 7.36
N SER A 17 2.31 8.60 7.16
CA SER A 17 2.24 7.96 5.84
C SER A 17 0.81 7.66 5.40
N LYS A 18 -0.05 7.23 6.33
CA LYS A 18 -1.49 7.02 6.09
C LYS A 18 -2.25 8.31 5.78
N LEU A 19 -1.86 9.43 6.37
CA LEU A 19 -2.49 10.73 6.07
C LEU A 19 -2.43 11.07 4.58
N TYR A 20 -1.31 10.78 3.90
CA TYR A 20 -1.23 11.00 2.44
C TYR A 20 -2.24 10.16 1.67
N TYR A 21 -2.49 8.92 2.11
CA TYR A 21 -3.53 8.07 1.53
C TYR A 21 -4.92 8.67 1.75
N GLU A 22 -5.23 9.13 2.96
CA GLU A 22 -6.52 9.75 3.30
C GLU A 22 -6.76 11.06 2.53
N LEU A 23 -5.71 11.83 2.27
CA LEU A 23 -5.76 13.04 1.44
C LEU A 23 -5.80 12.74 -0.07
N GLY A 24 -5.65 11.48 -0.48
CA GLY A 24 -5.65 11.07 -1.88
C GLY A 24 -4.34 11.35 -2.64
N ASP A 25 -3.27 11.76 -1.96
CA ASP A 25 -1.92 11.82 -2.54
C ASP A 25 -1.28 10.43 -2.52
N TYR A 26 -1.80 9.55 -3.38
CA TYR A 26 -1.41 8.15 -3.41
C TYR A 26 0.06 7.94 -3.74
N LYS A 27 0.69 8.82 -4.52
CA LYS A 27 2.12 8.70 -4.83
C LYS A 27 2.95 8.99 -3.59
N ALA A 28 2.63 10.05 -2.85
CA ALA A 28 3.29 10.35 -1.59
C ALA A 28 3.04 9.25 -0.55
N ALA A 29 1.81 8.73 -0.49
CA ALA A 29 1.45 7.63 0.40
C ALA A 29 2.32 6.39 0.17
N ILE A 30 2.46 5.91 -1.07
CA ILE A 30 3.30 4.75 -1.40
C ILE A 30 4.74 4.95 -0.91
N ILE A 31 5.32 6.13 -1.18
CA ILE A 31 6.71 6.42 -0.79
C ILE A 31 6.84 6.46 0.74
N ALA A 32 5.94 7.17 1.42
CA ALA A 32 5.98 7.32 2.87
C ALA A 32 5.76 5.98 3.59
N LEU A 33 4.82 5.16 3.10
CA LEU A 33 4.52 3.84 3.66
C LEU A 33 5.70 2.86 3.47
N LYS A 34 6.33 2.86 2.29
CA LYS A 34 7.53 2.05 2.04
C LYS A 34 8.71 2.48 2.93
N ASN A 35 8.88 3.78 3.14
CA ASN A 35 9.87 4.29 4.09
C ASN A 35 9.55 3.86 5.52
N ALA A 36 8.28 3.88 5.93
CA ALA A 36 7.88 3.41 7.26
C ALA A 36 8.25 1.93 7.50
N ILE A 37 8.04 1.04 6.52
CA ILE A 37 8.51 -0.35 6.59
C ILE A 37 10.03 -0.45 6.60
N LYS A 38 10.71 0.37 5.80
CA LYS A 38 12.18 0.35 5.75
C LYS A 38 12.80 0.75 7.10
N ASP A 39 12.23 1.77 7.74
CA ASP A 39 12.72 2.29 9.01
C ASP A 39 12.29 1.40 10.19
N PHE A 40 11.14 0.73 10.07
CA PHE A 40 10.55 -0.12 11.12
C PHE A 40 10.01 -1.44 10.53
N PRO A 41 10.87 -2.39 10.14
CA PRO A 41 10.47 -3.59 9.41
C PRO A 41 9.60 -4.55 10.24
N ASP A 42 9.77 -4.56 11.55
CA ASP A 42 9.06 -5.35 12.56
C ASP A 42 7.87 -4.61 13.18
N THR A 43 7.45 -3.47 12.60
CA THR A 43 6.35 -2.70 13.17
C THR A 43 5.05 -3.50 13.19
N LYS A 44 4.29 -3.37 14.27
CA LYS A 44 2.96 -3.99 14.39
C LYS A 44 1.94 -3.50 13.34
N PHE A 45 2.24 -2.38 12.67
CA PHE A 45 1.39 -1.84 11.60
C PHE A 45 1.70 -2.43 10.22
N ARG A 46 2.63 -3.39 10.11
CA ARG A 46 3.12 -3.92 8.83
C ARG A 46 2.01 -4.41 7.90
N GLU A 47 1.06 -5.17 8.43
CA GLU A 47 -0.12 -5.65 7.68
C GLU A 47 -0.90 -4.48 7.08
N GLU A 48 -1.23 -3.46 7.88
CA GLU A 48 -1.96 -2.27 7.44
C GLU A 48 -1.14 -1.47 6.42
N ILE A 49 0.16 -1.33 6.63
CA ILE A 49 1.04 -0.58 5.74
C ILE A 49 1.12 -1.26 4.36
N LEU A 50 1.37 -2.58 4.30
CA LEU A 50 1.42 -3.31 3.03
C LEU A 50 0.08 -3.23 2.28
N PHE A 51 -1.03 -3.38 3.00
CA PHE A 51 -2.35 -3.18 2.42
C PHE A 51 -2.52 -1.76 1.83
N TYR A 52 -2.14 -0.72 2.57
CA TYR A 52 -2.25 0.66 2.08
C TYR A 52 -1.27 0.98 0.94
N ILE A 53 -0.12 0.32 0.86
CA ILE A 53 0.79 0.43 -0.30
C ILE A 53 0.11 -0.12 -1.54
N PHE A 54 -0.49 -1.32 -1.44
CA PHE A 54 -1.27 -1.89 -2.52
C PHE A 54 -2.43 -0.99 -2.92
N GLU A 55 -3.27 -0.59 -1.96
CA GLU A 55 -4.46 0.20 -2.24
C GLU A 55 -4.10 1.57 -2.85
N SER A 56 -3.06 2.23 -2.32
CA SER A 56 -2.55 3.48 -2.90
C SER A 56 -2.03 3.28 -4.32
N SER A 57 -1.30 2.19 -4.59
CA SER A 57 -0.79 1.88 -5.93
C SER A 57 -1.92 1.65 -6.93
N PHE A 58 -2.96 0.93 -6.53
CA PHE A 58 -4.17 0.73 -7.33
C PHE A 58 -4.89 2.05 -7.63
N LEU A 59 -5.13 2.88 -6.61
CA LEU A 59 -5.81 4.17 -6.77
C LEU A 59 -4.98 5.15 -7.60
N TYR A 60 -3.65 5.12 -7.44
CA TYR A 60 -2.73 5.88 -8.27
C TYR A 60 -2.84 5.47 -9.74
N ALA A 61 -2.82 4.16 -10.03
CA ALA A 61 -3.01 3.64 -11.38
C ALA A 61 -4.36 4.07 -11.97
N LYS A 62 -5.45 3.94 -11.20
CA LYS A 62 -6.80 4.33 -11.61
C LYS A 62 -6.90 5.80 -12.04
N ASN A 63 -6.25 6.69 -11.31
CA ASN A 63 -6.27 8.14 -11.53
C ASN A 63 -5.18 8.63 -12.51
N SER A 64 -4.44 7.71 -13.13
CA SER A 64 -3.36 8.05 -14.06
C SER A 64 -3.86 8.41 -15.45
N ILE A 65 -3.01 9.04 -16.26
CA ILE A 65 -3.22 9.16 -17.71
C ILE A 65 -3.11 7.79 -18.39
N ILE A 66 -3.84 7.59 -19.48
CA ILE A 66 -3.97 6.30 -20.19
C ILE A 66 -2.60 5.63 -20.44
N LYS A 67 -1.65 6.38 -21.00
CA LYS A 67 -0.29 5.89 -21.31
C LYS A 67 0.50 5.34 -20.11
N LYS A 68 0.10 5.66 -18.88
CA LYS A 68 0.74 5.19 -17.63
C LYS A 68 -0.11 4.18 -16.86
N LYS A 69 -1.38 3.96 -17.24
CA LYS A 69 -2.29 3.13 -16.45
C LYS A 69 -1.83 1.68 -16.40
N LYS A 70 -1.50 1.06 -17.54
CA LYS A 70 -1.07 -0.34 -17.62
C LYS A 70 0.12 -0.63 -16.71
N GLU A 71 1.20 0.13 -16.87
CA GLU A 71 2.42 0.01 -16.04
C GLU A 71 2.11 0.16 -14.54
N ARG A 72 1.26 1.12 -14.17
CA ARG A 72 0.93 1.37 -12.76
C ARG A 72 0.02 0.32 -12.15
N TYR A 73 -0.88 -0.27 -12.95
CA TYR A 73 -1.68 -1.40 -12.48
C TYR A 73 -0.80 -2.64 -12.28
N ILE A 74 0.17 -2.91 -13.16
CA ILE A 74 1.14 -4.00 -12.97
C ILE A 74 1.89 -3.80 -11.66
N LYS A 75 2.41 -2.59 -11.39
CA LYS A 75 3.03 -2.27 -10.10
C LYS A 75 2.10 -2.50 -8.92
N ALA A 76 0.81 -2.16 -9.04
CA ALA A 76 -0.16 -2.48 -7.99
C ALA A 76 -0.31 -3.99 -7.78
N LEU A 77 -0.26 -4.82 -8.84
CA LEU A 77 -0.27 -6.27 -8.68
C LEU A 77 0.97 -6.77 -7.92
N ASP A 78 2.15 -6.20 -8.19
CA ASP A 78 3.38 -6.55 -7.46
C ASP A 78 3.21 -6.29 -5.95
N GLU A 79 2.67 -5.11 -5.58
CA GLU A 79 2.42 -4.80 -4.16
C GLU A 79 1.32 -5.69 -3.54
N TYR A 80 0.34 -6.14 -4.34
CA TYR A 80 -0.67 -7.10 -3.88
C TYR A 80 -0.02 -8.43 -3.50
N TYR A 81 0.86 -8.97 -4.36
CA TYR A 81 1.56 -10.22 -4.08
C TYR A 81 2.42 -10.12 -2.82
N VAL A 82 3.16 -9.01 -2.64
CA VAL A 82 3.89 -8.77 -1.38
C VAL A 82 2.97 -8.80 -0.17
N PHE A 83 1.77 -8.22 -0.26
CA PHE A 83 0.82 -8.22 0.84
C PHE A 83 0.27 -9.62 1.14
N ILE A 84 -0.17 -10.37 0.13
CA ILE A 84 -0.79 -11.70 0.36
C ILE A 84 0.23 -12.79 0.69
N ASP A 85 1.47 -12.67 0.23
CA ASP A 85 2.56 -13.60 0.57
C ASP A 85 2.88 -13.52 2.07
N GLU A 86 2.70 -12.35 2.69
CA GLU A 86 2.93 -12.15 4.12
C GLU A 86 1.65 -12.29 4.98
N PHE A 87 0.48 -11.95 4.43
CA PHE A 87 -0.77 -11.82 5.19
C PHE A 87 -1.99 -12.40 4.46
N ASP A 88 -1.94 -13.71 4.19
CA ASP A 88 -2.98 -14.50 3.51
C ASP A 88 -4.34 -14.57 4.23
N SER A 89 -4.38 -14.23 5.51
CA SER A 89 -5.54 -14.29 6.41
C SER A 89 -5.94 -12.91 6.96
N SER A 90 -5.47 -11.85 6.30
CA SER A 90 -5.74 -10.47 6.69
C SER A 90 -7.22 -10.10 6.66
N LYS A 91 -7.63 -9.22 7.57
CA LYS A 91 -8.94 -8.55 7.53
C LYS A 91 -9.18 -7.74 6.25
N PHE A 92 -8.12 -7.36 5.54
CA PHE A 92 -8.23 -6.58 4.30
C PHE A 92 -8.29 -7.43 3.03
N LEU A 93 -8.08 -8.76 3.13
CA LEU A 93 -7.92 -9.65 1.99
C LEU A 93 -9.06 -9.50 0.96
N LYS A 94 -10.31 -9.56 1.41
CA LYS A 94 -11.49 -9.44 0.53
C LYS A 94 -11.50 -8.13 -0.27
N LYS A 95 -11.03 -7.03 0.33
CA LYS A 95 -10.93 -5.73 -0.35
C LYS A 95 -9.74 -5.73 -1.30
N ALA A 96 -8.64 -6.37 -0.91
CA ALA A 96 -7.45 -6.48 -1.73
C ALA A 96 -7.72 -7.28 -3.02
N GLU A 97 -8.32 -8.46 -2.90
CA GLU A 97 -8.74 -9.33 -4.01
C GLU A 97 -9.68 -8.61 -4.98
N LYS A 98 -10.68 -7.90 -4.45
CA LYS A 98 -11.60 -7.12 -5.30
C LYS A 98 -10.85 -6.08 -6.15
N ASN A 99 -9.88 -5.38 -5.58
CA ASN A 99 -9.10 -4.38 -6.31
C ASN A 99 -8.11 -5.05 -7.28
N PHE A 100 -7.55 -6.21 -6.92
CA PHE A 100 -6.72 -7.04 -7.78
C PHE A 100 -7.48 -7.45 -9.05
N ASP A 101 -8.69 -8.01 -8.91
CA ASP A 101 -9.53 -8.40 -10.06
C ASP A 101 -9.83 -7.23 -11.00
N VAL A 102 -10.07 -6.05 -10.42
CA VAL A 102 -10.30 -4.83 -11.21
C VAL A 102 -9.01 -4.43 -11.94
N ALA A 103 -7.85 -4.50 -11.29
CA ALA A 103 -6.57 -4.15 -11.88
C ALA A 103 -6.23 -5.09 -13.06
N VAL A 104 -6.42 -6.41 -12.89
CA VAL A 104 -6.21 -7.41 -13.96
C VAL A 104 -7.06 -7.10 -15.18
N LYS A 105 -8.38 -6.93 -15.00
CA LYS A 105 -9.30 -6.57 -16.09
C LYS A 105 -8.92 -5.25 -16.77
N LYS A 106 -8.40 -4.28 -16.01
CA LYS A 106 -7.93 -3.01 -16.57
C LYS A 106 -6.66 -3.17 -17.40
N ILE A 107 -5.71 -4.01 -16.97
CA ILE A 107 -4.49 -4.29 -17.74
C ILE A 107 -4.84 -4.91 -19.10
N GLU A 108 -5.79 -5.84 -19.16
CA GLU A 108 -6.25 -6.46 -20.41
C GLU A 108 -6.95 -5.48 -21.35
N SER A 109 -7.55 -4.42 -20.80
CA SER A 109 -8.22 -3.37 -21.57
C SER A 109 -7.27 -2.32 -22.19
N TYR A 110 -5.96 -2.42 -21.92
CA TYR A 110 -4.92 -1.52 -22.43
C TYR A 110 -3.89 -2.24 -23.29
#